data_AF-A0AAW8G1B2-F1
#
_entry.id   AF-A0AAW8G1B2-F1
#
_cell.length_a   1.000
_cell.length_b   1.000
_cell.length_c   1.000
_cell.angle_alpha   90.00
_cell.angle_beta   90.00
_cell.angle_gamma   90.00
#
_symmetry.space_group_name_H-M   'P 1'
#
loop_
_entity.id
_entity.type
_entity.pdbx_description
1 polymer ?
#
loop_
_entity_poly.entity_id
_entity_poly.type
_entity_poly.pdbx_seq_one_letter_code
_entity_poly.pdbx_strand_id
1 'polypeptide(L)'
;MIYAFDTYYYEEYAYTVCIAFEHWESESESEIYSEKIPVVSDYESGAFYKRELPCILSLLSQIPVQKGDVIIVDGYVTLGNNGKIGLGGYLYEAMHQEYPIVGIAKNRFSEDNNQ
;
A
#
# COMPACT_ATOMS: atom_id res chain seq x y z
N MET A 1 -7.12 3.57 14.84
CA MET A 1 -5.89 2.78 14.64
C MET A 1 -5.17 3.26 13.40
N ILE A 2 -3.89 2.93 13.30
CA ILE A 2 -3.03 3.23 12.16
C ILE A 2 -2.53 1.89 11.63
N TYR A 3 -2.72 1.62 10.34
CA TYR A 3 -2.35 0.37 9.69
C TYR A 3 -1.27 0.62 8.65
N ALA A 4 -0.07 0.09 8.86
CA ALA A 4 1.07 0.29 7.96
C ALA A 4 1.34 -0.98 7.14
N PHE A 5 1.24 -0.84 5.82
CA PHE A 5 1.40 -1.92 4.86
C PHE A 5 2.75 -1.83 4.13
N ASP A 6 3.36 -2.99 3.94
CA ASP A 6 4.49 -3.20 3.04
C ASP A 6 4.35 -4.56 2.33
N THR A 7 4.83 -4.63 1.09
CA THR A 7 4.78 -5.84 0.27
C THR A 7 6.16 -6.18 -0.26
N TYR A 8 6.64 -7.38 0.08
CA TYR A 8 7.86 -7.92 -0.50
C TYR A 8 7.54 -8.99 -1.56
N TYR A 9 8.24 -8.95 -2.68
CA TYR A 9 8.05 -9.91 -3.79
C TYR A 9 9.12 -10.99 -3.77
N TYR A 10 8.69 -12.24 -3.69
CA TYR A 10 9.49 -13.42 -4.04
C TYR A 10 9.21 -13.84 -5.49
N GLU A 11 9.95 -14.84 -5.98
CA GLU A 11 9.78 -15.37 -7.34
C GLU A 11 8.37 -15.92 -7.58
N GLU A 12 7.80 -16.62 -6.60
CA GLU A 12 6.51 -17.34 -6.75
C GLU A 12 5.32 -16.64 -6.08
N TYR A 13 5.57 -15.75 -5.11
CA TYR A 13 4.52 -15.11 -4.32
C TYR A 13 4.92 -13.71 -3.83
N ALA A 14 3.92 -12.87 -3.59
CA ALA A 14 4.05 -11.63 -2.84
C ALA A 14 3.73 -11.91 -1.37
N TYR A 15 4.52 -11.36 -0.47
CA TYR A 15 4.27 -11.38 0.97
C TYR A 15 3.94 -9.98 1.45
N THR A 16 2.69 -9.78 1.84
CA THR A 16 2.19 -8.50 2.35
C THR A 16 2.06 -8.59 3.86
N VAL A 17 2.55 -7.57 4.56
CA VAL A 17 2.45 -7.46 6.01
C VAL A 17 1.78 -6.13 6.35
N CYS A 18 0.90 -6.15 7.35
CA CYS A 18 0.31 -4.97 7.95
C CYS A 18 0.62 -4.97 9.44
N ILE A 19 1.16 -3.87 9.94
CA ILE A 19 1.36 -3.63 11.37
C ILE A 19 0.35 -2.58 11.82
N ALA A 20 -0.39 -2.89 12.88
CA ALA A 20 -1.38 -1.98 13.45
C ALA A 20 -0.84 -1.29 14.71
N PHE A 21 -1.12 -0.01 14.84
CA PHE A 21 -0.80 0.81 16.02
C PHE A 21 -2.07 1.48 16.54
N GLU A 22 -2.21 1.59 17.87
CA GLU A 22 -3.32 2.33 18.47
C GLU A 22 -3.18 3.84 18.21
N HIS A 23 -1.96 4.36 18.38
CA HIS A 23 -1.62 5.78 18.33
C HIS A 23 -0.29 6.02 17.60
N TRP A 24 -0.04 7.27 17.18
CA TRP A 24 1.19 7.63 16.47
C TRP A 24 2.44 7.51 17.34
N GLU A 25 2.27 7.67 18.65
CA GLU A 25 3.32 7.59 19.66
C GLU A 25 3.47 6.18 20.26
N SER A 26 2.73 5.18 19.76
CA SER A 26 2.84 3.81 20.22
C SER A 26 4.25 3.26 19.97
N GLU A 27 4.93 2.81 21.03
CA GLU A 27 6.27 2.20 20.93
C GLU A 27 6.23 0.73 20.45
N SER A 28 5.06 0.10 20.53
CA SER A 28 4.83 -1.28 20.12
C SER A 28 3.59 -1.40 19.24
N GLU A 29 3.60 -2.40 18.38
CA GLU A 29 2.45 -2.81 17.60
C GLU A 29 1.34 -3.41 18.46
N SER A 30 0.10 -3.22 18.04
CA SER A 30 -1.09 -3.84 18.64
C SER A 30 -1.39 -5.19 18.01
N GLU A 31 -1.25 -5.26 16.68
CA GLU A 31 -1.56 -6.44 15.87
C GLU A 31 -0.64 -6.50 14.66
N ILE A 32 -0.38 -7.72 14.18
CA ILE A 32 0.36 -7.97 12.94
C ILE A 32 -0.49 -8.91 12.08
N TYR A 33 -0.77 -8.46 10.86
CA TYR A 33 -1.44 -9.26 9.84
C TYR A 33 -0.46 -9.55 8.70
N SER A 34 -0.56 -10.73 8.10
CA SER A 34 0.29 -11.07 6.96
C SER A 34 -0.40 -12.06 6.03
N GLU A 35 -0.14 -11.92 4.74
CA GLU A 35 -0.69 -12.80 3.71
C GLU A 35 0.34 -13.09 2.61
N LYS A 36 0.30 -14.33 2.10
CA LYS A 36 1.05 -14.77 0.92
C LYS A 36 0.10 -14.94 -0.25
N ILE A 37 0.34 -14.21 -1.33
CA ILE A 37 -0.46 -14.32 -2.55
C ILE A 37 0.44 -14.78 -3.70
N PRO A 38 0.09 -15.86 -4.42
CA PRO A 38 0.83 -16.27 -5.62
C PRO A 38 0.94 -15.12 -6.63
N VAL A 39 2.11 -14.91 -7.22
CA VAL A 39 2.27 -13.89 -8.26
C VAL A 39 1.64 -14.45 -9.55
N VAL A 40 0.51 -13.88 -9.96
CA VAL A 40 -0.24 -14.37 -11.15
C VAL A 40 -0.02 -13.49 -12.38
N SER A 41 0.60 -12.32 -12.25
CA SER A 41 0.75 -11.35 -13.36
C SER A 41 2.19 -11.08 -13.73
N ASP A 42 2.47 -11.06 -15.03
CA ASP A 42 3.71 -10.52 -15.58
C ASP A 42 3.84 -9.03 -15.24
N TYR A 43 5.07 -8.59 -14.95
CA TYR A 43 5.37 -7.19 -14.65
C TYR A 43 5.14 -6.30 -15.88
N GLU A 44 4.16 -5.40 -15.81
CA GLU A 44 4.00 -4.32 -16.79
C GLU A 44 4.78 -3.07 -16.34
N SER A 45 5.79 -2.67 -17.12
CA SER A 45 6.55 -1.45 -16.87
C SER A 45 5.63 -0.23 -16.79
N GLY A 46 5.76 0.56 -15.72
CA GLY A 46 4.92 1.75 -15.48
C GLY A 46 3.58 1.49 -14.77
N ALA A 47 3.25 0.23 -14.44
CA ALA A 47 2.03 -0.16 -13.73
C ALA A 47 2.31 -0.93 -12.42
N PHE A 48 3.34 -0.51 -11.68
CA PHE A 48 3.79 -1.14 -10.43
C PHE A 48 2.64 -1.38 -9.43
N TYR A 49 1.73 -0.41 -9.30
CA TYR A 49 0.56 -0.51 -8.40
C TYR A 49 -0.33 -1.73 -8.67
N LYS A 50 -0.41 -2.23 -9.91
CA LYS A 50 -1.28 -3.36 -10.26
C LYS A 50 -0.86 -4.67 -9.58
N ARG A 51 0.42 -4.81 -9.24
CA ARG A 51 0.93 -5.99 -8.53
C ARG A 51 0.73 -5.89 -7.02
N GLU A 52 0.79 -4.69 -6.49
CA GLU A 52 0.79 -4.47 -5.03
C GLU A 52 -0.60 -4.24 -4.47
N LEU A 53 -1.41 -3.45 -5.18
CA LEU A 53 -2.76 -3.10 -4.77
C LEU A 53 -3.64 -4.32 -4.47
N PRO A 54 -3.68 -5.40 -5.29
CA PRO A 54 -4.47 -6.57 -4.97
C PRO A 54 -4.04 -7.24 -3.67
N CYS A 55 -2.74 -7.19 -3.34
CA CYS A 55 -2.22 -7.82 -2.13
C CYS A 55 -2.60 -7.03 -0.88
N ILE A 56 -2.48 -5.71 -0.94
CA ILE A 56 -2.93 -4.82 0.14
C ILE A 56 -4.43 -4.94 0.37
N LEU A 57 -5.25 -4.96 -0.70
CA LEU A 57 -6.70 -5.10 -0.60
C LEU A 57 -7.12 -6.45 -0.01
N SER A 58 -6.44 -7.53 -0.41
CA SER A 58 -6.68 -8.87 0.11
C SER A 58 -6.42 -8.94 1.61
N LEU A 59 -5.29 -8.40 2.08
CA LEU A 59 -4.98 -8.35 3.50
C LEU A 59 -5.93 -7.42 4.28
N LEU A 60 -6.26 -6.24 3.72
CA LEU A 60 -7.22 -5.30 4.31
C LEU A 60 -8.60 -5.93 4.54
N SER A 61 -9.05 -6.82 3.66
CA SER A 61 -10.33 -7.51 3.80
C SER A 61 -10.44 -8.39 5.06
N GLN A 62 -9.31 -8.70 5.69
CA GLN A 62 -9.20 -9.51 6.90
C GLN A 62 -9.09 -8.65 8.18
N ILE A 63 -8.95 -7.34 8.03
CA ILE A 63 -8.74 -6.39 9.13
C ILE A 63 -10.06 -5.66 9.40
N PRO A 64 -10.49 -5.53 10.68
CA PRO A 64 -11.71 -4.81 11.03
C PRO A 64 -11.48 -3.29 11.05
N VAL A 65 -11.15 -2.71 9.88
CA VAL A 65 -10.90 -1.28 9.73
C VAL A 65 -12.18 -0.49 9.98
N GLN A 66 -12.08 0.62 10.71
CA GLN A 66 -13.19 1.48 11.09
C GLN A 66 -13.01 2.89 10.53
N LYS A 67 -14.13 3.62 10.42
CA LYS A 67 -14.11 5.01 9.98
C LYS A 67 -13.25 5.85 10.94
N GLY A 68 -12.28 6.56 10.38
CA GLY A 68 -11.31 7.37 11.13
C GLY A 68 -9.97 6.69 11.36
N ASP A 69 -9.84 5.39 11.02
CA ASP A 69 -8.54 4.73 10.96
C ASP A 69 -7.71 5.24 9.78
N VAL A 70 -6.39 5.22 9.93
CA VAL A 70 -5.43 5.67 8.93
C VAL A 70 -4.72 4.48 8.31
N ILE A 71 -4.62 4.46 6.98
CA ILE A 71 -3.87 3.44 6.26
C ILE A 71 -2.60 4.08 5.70
N ILE A 72 -1.45 3.50 6.02
CA ILE A 72 -0.14 3.87 5.54
C ILE A 72 0.34 2.83 4.53
N VAL A 73 0.88 3.27 3.40
CA VAL A 73 1.49 2.40 2.39
C VAL A 73 2.94 2.83 2.10
N ASP A 74 3.84 1.86 1.89
CA ASP A 74 5.19 2.13 1.37
C ASP A 74 5.12 2.47 -0.13
N GLY A 75 4.88 3.75 -0.41
CA GLY A 75 4.72 4.24 -1.77
C GLY A 75 4.09 5.62 -1.84
N TYR A 76 3.84 6.09 -3.06
CA TYR A 76 3.23 7.39 -3.29
C TYR A 76 1.71 7.29 -3.39
N VAL A 77 1.01 8.32 -2.91
CA VAL A 77 -0.41 8.56 -3.21
C VAL A 77 -0.56 9.15 -4.61
N THR A 78 0.25 10.16 -4.93
CA THR A 78 0.34 10.81 -6.25
C THR A 78 1.79 10.85 -6.73
N LEU A 79 1.99 10.58 -8.02
CA LEU A 79 3.28 10.51 -8.69
C LEU A 79 3.54 11.80 -9.48
N GLY A 80 4.79 12.24 -9.47
CA GLY A 80 5.26 13.39 -10.27
C GLY A 80 4.56 14.71 -9.95
N ASN A 81 4.83 15.72 -10.77
CA ASN A 81 4.16 17.02 -10.66
C ASN A 81 2.86 17.09 -11.47
N ASN A 82 2.60 16.09 -12.32
CA ASN A 82 1.40 16.00 -13.15
C ASN A 82 0.19 15.44 -12.40
N GLY A 83 0.35 15.00 -11.14
CA GLY A 83 -0.74 14.47 -10.33
C GLY A 83 -1.20 13.08 -10.77
N LYS A 84 -0.36 12.30 -11.47
CA LYS A 84 -0.68 10.91 -11.82
C LYS A 84 -0.97 10.11 -10.55
N ILE A 85 -2.00 9.27 -10.60
CA ILE A 85 -2.40 8.45 -9.45
C ILE A 85 -1.31 7.38 -9.17
N GLY A 86 -0.86 7.33 -7.92
CA GLY A 86 0.08 6.33 -7.40
C GLY A 86 -0.64 5.21 -6.64
N LEU A 87 0.12 4.30 -6.02
CA LEU A 87 -0.42 3.17 -5.26
C LEU A 87 -1.45 3.60 -4.22
N GLY A 88 -1.10 4.58 -3.37
CA GLY A 88 -2.00 5.06 -2.32
C GLY A 88 -3.25 5.75 -2.86
N GLY A 89 -3.17 6.40 -4.02
CA GLY A 89 -4.32 7.00 -4.67
C GLY A 89 -5.28 5.96 -5.24
N TYR A 90 -4.76 4.90 -5.89
CA TYR A 90 -5.60 3.78 -6.31
C TYR A 90 -6.22 3.03 -5.12
N LEU A 91 -5.50 2.90 -4.01
CA LEU A 91 -6.03 2.33 -2.79
C LEU A 91 -7.18 3.18 -2.22
N TYR A 92 -7.02 4.51 -2.21
CA TYR A 92 -8.06 5.43 -1.76
C TYR A 92 -9.35 5.27 -2.59
N GLU A 93 -9.23 5.20 -3.92
CA GLU A 93 -10.38 4.96 -4.80
C GLU A 93 -11.00 3.57 -4.60
N ALA A 94 -10.18 2.53 -4.46
CA ALA A 94 -10.65 1.15 -4.23
C ALA A 94 -11.38 0.99 -2.89
N MET A 95 -11.04 1.80 -1.89
CA MET A 95 -11.67 1.85 -0.57
C MET A 95 -12.82 2.87 -0.51
N HIS A 96 -13.40 3.22 -1.66
CA HIS A 96 -14.54 4.14 -1.79
C HIS A 96 -14.32 5.50 -1.11
N GLN A 97 -13.06 5.95 -1.03
CA GLN A 97 -12.67 7.25 -0.47
C GLN A 97 -13.03 7.42 1.03
N GLU A 98 -13.28 6.32 1.74
CA GLU A 98 -13.77 6.34 3.13
C GLU A 98 -12.65 6.51 4.17
N TYR A 99 -11.43 6.07 3.85
CA TYR A 99 -10.31 6.01 4.78
C TYR A 99 -9.17 6.92 4.33
N PRO A 100 -8.57 7.71 5.23
CA PRO A 100 -7.37 8.47 4.92
C PRO A 100 -6.20 7.54 4.57
N ILE A 101 -5.58 7.77 3.41
CA ILE A 101 -4.39 7.05 2.95
C ILE A 101 -3.17 7.97 3.01
N VAL A 102 -2.11 7.51 3.65
CA VAL A 102 -0.81 8.19 3.73
C VAL A 102 0.23 7.36 3.00
N GLY A 103 0.85 7.94 1.98
CA GLY A 103 1.96 7.30 1.28
C GLY A 103 3.30 7.73 1.86
N ILE A 104 4.16 6.79 2.20
CA ILE A 104 5.54 7.03 2.63
C ILE A 104 6.46 6.43 1.58
N ALA A 105 7.14 7.26 0.81
CA ALA A 105 8.11 6.80 -0.19
C ALA A 105 9.54 7.16 0.24
N LYS A 106 10.45 6.18 0.17
CA LYS A 106 11.85 6.32 0.60
C LYS A 106 12.73 7.07 -0.41
N ASN A 107 12.36 7.01 -1.68
CA ASN A 107 13.08 7.67 -2.77
C ASN A 107 12.29 8.89 -3.27
N ARG A 108 12.92 9.71 -4.12
CA ARG A 108 12.20 10.72 -4.90
C ARG A 108 11.70 10.08 -6.18
N PHE A 109 10.46 10.37 -6.58
CA PHE A 109 9.95 9.90 -7.85
C PHE A 109 10.68 10.67 -8.95
N SER A 110 11.58 10.00 -9.68
CA SER A 110 12.08 10.51 -10.94
C SER A 110 11.08 10.11 -12.02
N GLU A 111 10.53 11.11 -12.71
CA GLU A 111 10.02 10.85 -14.06
C GLU A 111 11.26 10.54 -14.91
N ASP A 112 11.68 9.28 -14.94
CA ASP A 112 12.67 8.83 -15.91
C ASP A 112 12.02 8.99 -17.30
N ASN A 113 12.20 10.18 -17.85
CA ASN A 113 12.03 10.48 -19.27
C ASN A 113 13.11 9.70 -20.02
N ASN A 114 12.91 8.39 -20.21
CA ASN A 114 13.61 7.69 -21.27
C ASN A 114 13.05 8.19 -22.60
N GLN A 115 13.78 9.18 -23.14
CA GLN A 115 13.87 9.52 -24.56
C GLN A 115 14.09 8.28 -25.43
#